data_AF-A0A4Z1SXC5-F1
#
_entry.id   AF-A0A4Z1SXC5-F1
#
_cell.length_a   1.000
_cell.length_b   1.000
_cell.length_c   1.000
_cell.angle_alpha   90.00
_cell.angle_beta   90.00
_cell.angle_gamma   90.00
#
_symmetry.space_group_name_H-M   'P 1'
#
loop_
_entity.id
_entity.type
_entity.pdbx_description
1 polymer ?
#
loop_
_entity_poly.entity_id
_entity_poly.type
_entity_poly.pdbx_seq_one_letter_code
_entity_poly.pdbx_strand_id
1 'polypeptide(L)'
;MTLADAYISEMQTLIGETQALLRKAETADPFSRDDVTAEAKEKLRSAWTIYAKLGTQLTHLGDTSAAKSYREVQRGLKETLDGLEEEIRGARVMEKTTGYTPQRHLAVSRSYEAERACMDSAERSLDVAYAQAHAAAHTSLDTLALLQGQEETIEHAARGANKTGEALRSGRLTSQRIRIRADKHRFLMNLLLGLDGSLLAIGMIVRLVLRFIKK
;
A
#
# COMPACT_ATOMS: atom_id res chain seq x y z
N MET A 1 7.45 -23.87 3.27
CA MET A 1 6.17 -23.68 2.57
C MET A 1 5.87 -22.20 2.60
N THR A 2 5.81 -21.54 1.44
CA THR A 2 5.56 -20.09 1.39
C THR A 2 4.06 -19.81 1.43
N LEU A 3 3.68 -18.58 1.78
CA LEU A 3 2.27 -18.14 1.74
C LEU A 3 1.68 -18.24 0.31
N ALA A 4 2.50 -18.03 -0.72
CA ALA A 4 2.11 -18.20 -2.12
C ALA A 4 1.76 -19.66 -2.46
N ASP A 5 2.54 -20.63 -1.95
CA ASP A 5 2.24 -22.06 -2.13
C ASP A 5 0.91 -22.45 -1.49
N ALA A 6 0.60 -21.89 -0.31
CA ALA A 6 -0.66 -22.13 0.38
C ALA A 6 -1.86 -21.61 -0.44
N TYR A 7 -1.77 -20.39 -0.99
CA TYR A 7 -2.81 -19.84 -1.86
C TYR A 7 -3.00 -20.63 -3.15
N ILE A 8 -1.91 -21.12 -3.75
CA ILE A 8 -1.99 -21.97 -4.96
C ILE A 8 -2.70 -23.28 -4.63
N SER A 9 -2.34 -23.95 -3.54
CA SER A 9 -2.99 -25.19 -3.12
C SER A 9 -4.47 -24.99 -2.81
N GLU A 10 -4.83 -23.89 -2.15
CA GLU A 10 -6.22 -23.55 -1.84
C GLU A 10 -7.03 -23.28 -3.11
N MET A 11 -6.47 -22.53 -4.08
CA MET A 11 -7.11 -22.33 -5.39
C MET A 11 -7.30 -23.63 -6.16
N GLN A 12 -6.30 -24.51 -6.19
CA GLN A 12 -6.42 -25.81 -6.86
C GLN A 12 -7.53 -26.66 -6.26
N THR A 13 -7.72 -26.58 -4.94
CA THR A 13 -8.80 -27.27 -4.24
C THR A 13 -10.16 -26.72 -4.67
N LEU A 14 -10.33 -25.39 -4.63
CA LEU A 14 -11.58 -24.74 -5.05
C LEU A 14 -11.90 -24.93 -6.54
N ILE A 15 -10.89 -24.93 -7.41
CA ILE A 15 -11.02 -25.26 -8.83
C ILE A 15 -11.54 -26.69 -8.99
N GLY A 16 -10.95 -27.65 -8.26
CA GLY A 16 -11.39 -29.05 -8.29
C GLY A 16 -12.83 -29.22 -7.80
N GLU A 17 -13.20 -28.54 -6.70
CA GLU A 17 -14.58 -28.53 -6.19
C GLU A 17 -15.56 -27.93 -7.20
N THR A 18 -15.20 -26.80 -7.82
CA THR A 18 -16.02 -26.13 -8.85
C THR A 18 -16.25 -27.04 -10.04
N GLN A 19 -15.20 -27.71 -10.55
CA GLN A 19 -15.31 -28.67 -11.64
C GLN A 19 -16.17 -29.88 -11.29
N ALA A 20 -16.08 -30.37 -10.04
CA ALA A 20 -16.91 -31.47 -9.58
C ALA A 20 -18.40 -31.08 -9.53
N LEU A 21 -18.70 -29.86 -9.07
CA LEU A 21 -20.05 -29.31 -9.06
C LEU A 21 -20.59 -29.12 -10.47
N LEU A 22 -19.79 -28.60 -11.40
CA LEU A 22 -20.19 -28.46 -12.81
C LEU A 22 -20.54 -29.80 -13.47
N ARG A 23 -19.73 -30.85 -13.26
CA ARG A 23 -20.05 -32.21 -13.73
C ARG A 23 -21.32 -32.77 -13.09
N LYS A 24 -21.57 -32.46 -11.82
CA LYS A 24 -22.81 -32.82 -11.14
C LYS A 24 -24.00 -32.08 -11.73
N ALA A 25 -23.84 -30.80 -12.09
CA ALA A 25 -24.88 -29.99 -12.71
C ALA A 25 -25.29 -30.52 -14.10
N GLU A 26 -24.35 -31.05 -14.89
CA GLU A 26 -24.62 -31.66 -16.20
C GLU A 26 -25.63 -32.82 -16.13
N THR A 27 -25.59 -33.60 -15.05
CA THR A 27 -26.44 -34.79 -14.84
C THR A 27 -27.62 -34.54 -13.88
N ALA A 28 -27.64 -33.40 -13.20
CA ALA A 28 -28.73 -33.00 -12.33
C ALA A 28 -30.01 -32.65 -13.12
N ASP A 29 -31.17 -32.85 -12.49
CA ASP A 29 -32.45 -32.35 -12.99
C ASP A 29 -32.44 -30.81 -13.02
N PRO A 30 -33.32 -30.17 -13.82
CA PRO A 30 -33.27 -28.72 -14.03
C PRO A 30 -33.36 -27.87 -12.75
N PHE A 31 -34.08 -28.32 -11.73
CA PHE A 31 -34.23 -27.57 -10.48
C PHE A 31 -32.97 -27.70 -9.61
N SER A 32 -32.46 -28.92 -9.46
CA SER A 32 -31.20 -29.16 -8.73
C SER A 32 -29.97 -28.62 -9.46
N ARG A 33 -30.03 -28.47 -10.80
CA ARG A 33 -28.95 -27.91 -11.61
C ARG A 33 -28.70 -26.44 -11.28
N ASP A 34 -29.74 -25.64 -11.10
CA ASP A 34 -29.60 -24.23 -10.75
C ASP A 34 -28.94 -24.08 -9.37
N ASP A 35 -29.34 -24.88 -8.37
CA ASP A 35 -28.72 -24.88 -7.04
C ASP A 35 -27.23 -25.29 -7.10
N VAL A 36 -26.90 -26.35 -7.84
CA VAL A 36 -25.52 -26.84 -7.96
C VAL A 36 -24.64 -25.86 -8.75
N THR A 37 -25.16 -25.19 -9.77
CA THR A 37 -24.43 -24.13 -10.49
C THR A 37 -24.24 -22.88 -9.65
N ALA A 38 -25.19 -22.53 -8.77
CA ALA A 38 -25.02 -21.45 -7.80
C ALA A 38 -23.90 -21.76 -6.79
N GLU A 39 -23.84 -22.99 -6.28
CA GLU A 39 -22.75 -23.46 -5.41
C GLU A 39 -21.39 -23.41 -6.14
N ALA A 40 -21.34 -23.84 -7.41
CA ALA A 40 -20.14 -23.74 -8.24
C ALA A 40 -19.69 -22.28 -8.41
N LYS A 41 -20.64 -21.34 -8.62
CA LYS A 41 -20.36 -19.90 -8.73
C LYS A 41 -19.77 -19.33 -7.44
N GLU A 42 -20.27 -19.75 -6.27
CA GLU A 42 -19.73 -19.32 -4.98
C GLU A 42 -18.28 -19.81 -4.76
N LYS A 43 -18.00 -21.06 -5.11
CA LYS A 43 -16.65 -21.63 -5.06
C LYS A 43 -15.69 -20.93 -6.02
N LEU A 44 -16.14 -20.64 -7.24
CA LEU A 44 -15.37 -19.86 -8.20
C LEU A 44 -15.06 -18.44 -7.69
N ARG A 45 -16.03 -17.76 -7.06
CA ARG A 45 -15.81 -16.44 -6.43
C ARG A 45 -14.79 -16.51 -5.31
N SER A 46 -14.82 -17.58 -4.51
CA SER A 46 -13.82 -17.81 -3.46
C SER A 46 -12.42 -18.00 -4.06
N ALA A 47 -12.31 -18.73 -5.18
CA ALA A 47 -11.05 -18.91 -5.91
C ALA A 47 -10.50 -17.58 -6.46
N TRP A 48 -11.36 -16.72 -7.03
CA TRP A 48 -10.99 -15.36 -7.46
C TRP A 48 -10.50 -14.47 -6.31
N THR A 49 -11.08 -14.63 -5.12
CA THR A 49 -10.64 -13.88 -3.93
C THR A 49 -9.21 -14.27 -3.54
N ILE A 50 -8.89 -15.58 -3.59
CA ILE A 50 -7.53 -16.05 -3.29
C ILE A 50 -6.57 -15.68 -4.41
N TYR A 51 -7.01 -15.69 -5.67
CA TYR A 51 -6.24 -15.20 -6.81
C TYR A 51 -5.78 -13.74 -6.61
N ALA A 52 -6.68 -12.87 -6.14
CA ALA A 52 -6.34 -11.49 -5.83
C ALA A 52 -5.32 -11.38 -4.69
N LYS A 53 -5.50 -12.16 -3.60
CA LYS A 53 -4.53 -12.23 -2.49
C LYS A 53 -3.16 -12.71 -2.93
N LEU A 54 -3.09 -13.71 -3.82
CA LEU A 54 -1.84 -14.15 -4.44
C LEU A 54 -1.19 -13.01 -5.22
N GLY A 55 -1.96 -12.28 -6.04
CA GLY A 55 -1.46 -11.11 -6.77
C GLY A 55 -0.81 -10.07 -5.86
N THR A 56 -1.48 -9.68 -4.77
CA THR A 56 -0.93 -8.75 -3.77
C THR A 56 0.37 -9.28 -3.15
N GLN A 57 0.41 -10.57 -2.80
CA GLN A 57 1.61 -11.19 -2.24
C GLN A 57 2.78 -11.20 -3.22
N LEU A 58 2.52 -11.42 -4.51
CA LEU A 58 3.55 -11.40 -5.56
C LEU A 58 4.07 -9.98 -5.84
N THR A 59 3.24 -8.96 -5.66
CA THR A 59 3.68 -7.56 -5.70
C THR A 59 4.66 -7.26 -4.56
N HIS A 60 4.37 -7.73 -3.34
CA HIS A 60 5.27 -7.57 -2.19
C HIS A 60 6.60 -8.32 -2.34
N LEU A 61 6.61 -9.46 -3.04
CA LEU A 61 7.84 -10.23 -3.32
C LEU A 61 8.75 -9.58 -4.38
N GLY A 62 8.29 -8.52 -5.07
CA GLY A 62 9.08 -7.78 -6.05
C GLY A 62 9.51 -8.61 -7.27
N ASP A 63 10.65 -8.26 -7.88
CA ASP A 63 11.20 -8.92 -9.08
C ASP A 63 12.18 -10.05 -8.75
N THR A 64 11.82 -10.89 -7.79
CA THR A 64 12.59 -12.11 -7.48
C THR A 64 12.32 -13.20 -8.52
N SER A 65 13.28 -14.12 -8.70
CA SER A 65 13.09 -15.27 -9.60
C SER A 65 11.88 -16.12 -9.18
N ALA A 66 11.63 -16.25 -7.87
CA ALA A 66 10.46 -16.96 -7.35
C ALA A 66 9.15 -16.26 -7.72
N ALA A 67 9.09 -14.92 -7.59
CA ALA A 67 7.91 -14.15 -7.99
C ALA A 67 7.60 -14.31 -9.49
N LYS A 68 8.61 -14.39 -10.36
CA LYS A 68 8.42 -14.66 -11.79
C LYS A 68 7.77 -16.02 -12.04
N SER A 69 8.26 -17.08 -11.41
CA SER A 69 7.66 -18.42 -11.51
C SER A 69 6.22 -18.44 -11.00
N TYR A 70 5.94 -17.78 -9.88
CA TYR A 70 4.56 -17.70 -9.38
C TYR A 70 3.63 -16.86 -10.25
N ARG A 71 4.12 -15.80 -10.93
CA ARG A 71 3.33 -15.04 -11.91
C ARG A 71 2.95 -15.90 -13.13
N GLU A 72 3.82 -16.81 -13.57
CA GLU A 72 3.49 -17.76 -14.63
C GLU A 72 2.39 -18.73 -14.20
N VAL A 73 2.48 -19.26 -12.98
CA VAL A 73 1.43 -20.11 -12.39
C VAL A 73 0.13 -19.33 -12.24
N GLN A 74 0.19 -18.10 -11.76
CA GLN A 74 -0.96 -17.22 -11.62
C GLN A 74 -1.65 -16.99 -12.98
N ARG A 75 -0.90 -16.80 -14.07
CA ARG A 75 -1.48 -16.67 -15.40
C ARG A 75 -2.27 -17.92 -15.82
N GLY A 76 -1.72 -19.12 -15.61
CA GLY A 76 -2.41 -20.37 -15.93
C GLY A 76 -3.66 -20.61 -15.07
N LEU A 77 -3.61 -20.21 -13.79
CA LEU A 77 -4.77 -20.24 -12.91
C LEU A 77 -5.87 -19.27 -13.39
N LYS A 78 -5.50 -18.07 -13.86
CA LYS A 78 -6.44 -17.11 -14.42
C LYS A 78 -7.21 -17.69 -15.62
N GLU A 79 -6.49 -18.28 -16.58
CA GLU A 79 -7.09 -18.92 -17.75
C GLU A 79 -8.07 -20.03 -17.36
N THR A 80 -7.72 -20.79 -16.30
CA THR A 80 -8.60 -21.84 -15.77
C THR A 80 -9.86 -21.25 -15.13
N LEU A 81 -9.73 -20.19 -14.34
CA LEU A 81 -10.86 -19.52 -13.69
C LEU A 81 -11.80 -18.87 -14.72
N ASP A 82 -11.24 -18.20 -15.74
CA ASP A 82 -12.01 -17.62 -16.85
C ASP A 82 -12.79 -18.72 -17.60
N GLY A 83 -12.17 -19.88 -17.84
CA GLY A 83 -12.82 -21.03 -18.49
C GLY A 83 -13.99 -21.58 -17.66
N LEU A 84 -13.80 -21.73 -16.34
CA LEU A 84 -14.87 -22.16 -15.44
C LEU A 84 -16.02 -21.16 -15.36
N GLU A 85 -15.72 -19.86 -15.47
CA GLU A 85 -16.76 -18.82 -15.50
C GLU A 85 -17.65 -18.96 -16.74
N GLU A 86 -17.05 -19.21 -17.92
CA GLU A 86 -17.80 -19.46 -19.15
C GLU A 86 -18.59 -20.77 -19.08
N GLU A 87 -18.04 -21.83 -18.47
CA GLU A 87 -18.77 -23.09 -18.25
C GLU A 87 -19.99 -22.88 -17.34
N ILE A 88 -19.85 -22.15 -16.22
CA ILE A 88 -20.98 -21.80 -15.34
C ILE A 88 -22.02 -20.98 -16.08
N ARG A 89 -21.58 -20.01 -16.90
CA ARG A 89 -22.47 -19.17 -17.71
C ARG A 89 -23.26 -19.99 -18.73
N GLY A 90 -22.61 -20.97 -19.37
CA GLY A 90 -23.24 -21.88 -20.33
C GLY A 90 -24.13 -22.95 -19.68
N ALA A 91 -23.83 -23.35 -18.45
CA ALA A 91 -24.63 -24.31 -17.68
C ALA A 91 -25.97 -23.73 -17.19
N ARG A 92 -26.06 -22.40 -17.03
CA ARG A 92 -27.33 -21.71 -16.76
C ARG A 92 -28.25 -21.90 -17.97
N VAL A 93 -29.25 -22.76 -17.80
CA VAL A 93 -30.16 -23.20 -18.86
C VAL A 93 -30.73 -21.98 -19.60
N MET A 94 -30.49 -21.91 -20.92
CA MET A 94 -31.38 -21.19 -21.84
C MET A 94 -32.78 -21.67 -21.51
N GLU A 95 -33.62 -20.75 -21.01
CA GLU A 95 -35.03 -20.94 -20.74
C GLU A 95 -35.70 -21.50 -22.01
N LYS A 96 -35.65 -22.82 -22.19
CA LYS A 96 -36.40 -23.48 -23.24
C LYS A 96 -37.84 -23.23 -22.86
N THR A 97 -38.51 -22.45 -23.71
CA THR A 97 -39.95 -22.49 -23.92
C THR A 97 -40.36 -23.96 -24.03
N THR A 98 -40.59 -24.60 -22.89
CA THR A 98 -41.27 -25.88 -22.85
C THR A 98 -42.60 -25.60 -23.52
N GLY A 99 -42.91 -26.33 -24.59
CA GLY A 99 -44.13 -26.18 -25.39
C GLY A 99 -45.40 -26.57 -24.63
N TYR A 100 -45.45 -26.28 -23.33
CA TYR A 100 -46.60 -26.37 -22.48
C TYR A 100 -47.35 -25.04 -22.58
N THR A 101 -48.30 -24.93 -23.50
CA THR A 101 -49.30 -23.86 -23.44
C THR A 101 -50.23 -24.14 -22.26
N PRO A 102 -50.18 -23.41 -21.14
CA PRO A 102 -51.18 -23.53 -20.10
C PRO A 102 -52.37 -22.68 -20.57
N GLN A 103 -53.35 -23.29 -21.24
CA GLN A 103 -54.58 -22.62 -21.65
C GLN A 103 -55.50 -22.20 -20.48
N ARG A 104 -55.02 -22.27 -19.23
CA ARG A 104 -55.70 -21.69 -18.06
C ARG A 104 -54.61 -21.25 -17.08
N HIS A 105 -54.35 -19.94 -16.97
CA HIS A 105 -53.75 -19.20 -15.82
C HIS A 105 -53.08 -17.87 -16.26
N LEU A 106 -53.79 -17.02 -17.02
CA LEU A 106 -53.30 -15.67 -17.41
C LEU A 106 -53.08 -14.70 -16.23
N ALA A 107 -53.54 -15.03 -15.02
CA ALA A 107 -53.30 -14.23 -13.82
C ALA A 107 -52.05 -14.67 -13.01
N VAL A 108 -51.64 -15.94 -13.10
CA VAL A 108 -50.51 -16.49 -12.33
C VAL A 108 -49.18 -16.31 -13.08
N SER A 109 -49.19 -16.27 -14.43
CA SER A 109 -47.95 -16.00 -15.19
C SER A 109 -47.47 -14.56 -15.03
N ARG A 110 -48.38 -13.57 -14.95
CA ARG A 110 -47.99 -12.18 -14.72
C ARG A 110 -47.36 -11.95 -13.34
N SER A 111 -47.84 -12.64 -12.31
CA SER A 111 -47.23 -12.53 -10.97
C SER A 111 -45.87 -13.22 -10.94
N TYR A 112 -45.72 -14.37 -11.59
CA TYR A 112 -44.45 -15.10 -11.66
C TYR A 112 -43.39 -14.36 -12.52
N GLU A 113 -43.79 -13.81 -13.67
CA GLU A 113 -42.91 -12.99 -14.52
C GLU A 113 -42.48 -11.69 -13.81
N ALA A 114 -43.38 -11.05 -13.06
CA ALA A 114 -43.06 -9.87 -12.26
C ALA A 114 -42.11 -10.19 -11.10
N GLU A 115 -42.32 -11.33 -10.43
CA GLU A 115 -41.47 -11.80 -9.33
C GLU A 115 -40.08 -12.18 -9.83
N ARG A 116 -40.00 -12.81 -11.02
CA ARG A 116 -38.73 -13.14 -11.67
C ARG A 116 -37.98 -11.90 -12.15
N ALA A 117 -38.67 -10.94 -12.77
CA ALA A 117 -38.06 -9.66 -13.14
C ALA A 117 -37.59 -8.86 -11.91
N CYS A 118 -38.30 -8.95 -10.79
CA CYS A 118 -37.90 -8.37 -9.51
C CYS A 118 -36.63 -9.03 -8.98
N MET A 119 -36.55 -10.37 -9.00
CA MET A 119 -35.36 -11.12 -8.60
C MET A 119 -34.15 -10.82 -9.51
N ASP A 120 -34.33 -10.75 -10.82
CA ASP A 120 -33.25 -10.41 -11.77
C ASP A 120 -32.77 -8.96 -11.60
N SER A 121 -33.68 -8.05 -11.25
CA SER A 121 -33.34 -6.67 -10.92
C SER A 121 -32.59 -6.58 -9.59
N ALA A 122 -32.96 -7.41 -8.61
CA ALA A 122 -32.26 -7.51 -7.33
C ALA A 122 -30.86 -8.13 -7.49
N GLU A 123 -30.70 -9.18 -8.31
CA GLU A 123 -29.41 -9.81 -8.63
C GLU A 123 -28.48 -8.77 -9.29
N ARG A 124 -28.97 -8.04 -10.30
CA ARG A 124 -28.20 -6.95 -10.94
C ARG A 124 -27.83 -5.82 -9.97
N SER A 125 -28.74 -5.46 -9.07
CA SER A 125 -28.47 -4.42 -8.05
C SER A 125 -27.40 -4.87 -7.05
N LEU A 126 -27.40 -6.15 -6.69
CA LEU A 126 -26.36 -6.78 -5.87
C LEU A 126 -25.01 -6.79 -6.57
N ASP A 127 -24.96 -7.15 -7.86
CA ASP A 127 -23.71 -7.14 -8.64
C ASP A 127 -23.12 -5.73 -8.77
N VAL A 128 -23.97 -4.71 -8.98
CA VAL A 128 -23.53 -3.30 -9.01
C VAL A 128 -23.03 -2.85 -7.64
N ALA A 129 -23.76 -3.16 -6.57
CA ALA A 129 -23.34 -2.83 -5.20
C ALA A 129 -22.01 -3.52 -4.84
N TYR A 130 -21.82 -4.77 -5.28
CA TYR A 130 -20.58 -5.51 -5.08
C TYR A 130 -19.42 -4.89 -5.86
N ALA A 131 -19.63 -4.54 -7.13
CA ALA A 131 -18.62 -3.86 -7.94
C ALA A 131 -18.21 -2.51 -7.33
N GLN A 132 -19.17 -1.75 -6.80
CA GLN A 132 -18.91 -0.49 -6.09
C GLN A 132 -18.15 -0.70 -4.79
N ALA A 133 -18.55 -1.68 -3.96
CA ALA A 133 -17.85 -2.01 -2.72
C ALA A 133 -16.41 -2.48 -2.99
N HIS A 134 -16.21 -3.27 -4.04
CA HIS A 134 -14.89 -3.72 -4.47
C HIS A 134 -14.03 -2.56 -4.97
N ALA A 135 -14.56 -1.67 -5.80
CA ALA A 135 -13.86 -0.45 -6.25
C ALA A 135 -13.49 0.48 -5.07
N ALA A 136 -14.40 0.64 -4.10
CA ALA A 136 -14.15 1.40 -2.89
C ALA A 136 -13.05 0.77 -2.02
N ALA A 137 -13.01 -0.57 -1.91
CA ALA A 137 -11.96 -1.29 -1.19
C ALA A 137 -10.59 -1.07 -1.84
N HIS A 138 -10.47 -1.16 -3.17
CA HIS A 138 -9.22 -0.86 -3.88
C HIS A 138 -8.79 0.59 -3.70
N THR A 139 -9.73 1.53 -3.80
CA THR A 139 -9.45 2.95 -3.53
C THR A 139 -8.94 3.15 -2.09
N SER A 140 -9.50 2.43 -1.12
CA SER A 140 -9.04 2.49 0.28
C SER A 140 -7.62 1.93 0.47
N LEU A 141 -7.27 0.85 -0.25
CA LEU A 141 -5.93 0.29 -0.25
C LEU A 141 -4.91 1.25 -0.88
N ASP A 142 -5.27 1.89 -1.99
CA ASP A 142 -4.44 2.91 -2.63
C ASP A 142 -4.21 4.11 -1.70
N THR A 143 -5.24 4.55 -0.96
CA THR A 143 -5.09 5.62 0.03
C THR A 143 -4.21 5.21 1.21
N LEU A 144 -4.27 3.95 1.66
CA LEU A 144 -3.39 3.44 2.71
C LEU A 144 -1.93 3.38 2.24
N ALA A 145 -1.68 2.94 1.00
CA ALA A 145 -0.34 2.96 0.41
C ALA A 145 0.20 4.39 0.29
N LEU A 146 -0.64 5.36 -0.09
CA LEU A 146 -0.26 6.77 -0.13
C LEU A 146 0.10 7.32 1.25
N LEU A 147 -0.68 6.96 2.29
CA LEU A 147 -0.42 7.36 3.67
C LEU A 147 0.88 6.74 4.21
N GLN A 148 1.18 5.48 3.87
CA GLN A 148 2.46 4.86 4.21
C GLN A 148 3.64 5.55 3.52
N GLY A 149 3.52 5.90 2.24
CA GLY A 149 4.54 6.68 1.54
C GLY A 149 4.76 8.08 2.15
N GLN A 150 3.69 8.70 2.66
CA GLN A 150 3.80 9.96 3.40
C GLN A 150 4.49 9.78 4.75
N GLU A 151 4.21 8.70 5.48
CA GLU A 151 4.89 8.37 6.74
C GLU A 151 6.40 8.21 6.54
N GLU A 152 6.82 7.44 5.55
CA GLU A 152 8.25 7.28 5.19
C GLU A 152 8.89 8.63 4.83
N THR A 153 8.17 9.47 4.08
CA THR A 153 8.65 10.82 3.71
C THR A 153 8.81 11.72 4.93
N ILE A 154 7.87 11.67 5.88
CA ILE A 154 7.94 12.41 7.14
C ILE A 154 9.11 11.90 7.99
N GLU A 155 9.32 10.59 8.06
CA GLU A 155 10.43 10.00 8.80
C GLU A 155 11.80 10.42 8.21
N HIS A 156 11.91 10.43 6.88
CA HIS A 156 13.10 10.95 6.19
C HIS A 156 13.32 12.44 6.44
N ALA A 157 12.27 13.25 6.40
CA ALA A 157 12.34 14.66 6.74
C ALA A 157 12.76 14.88 8.21
N ALA A 158 12.25 14.07 9.14
CA ALA A 158 12.62 14.12 10.56
C ALA A 158 14.09 13.70 10.80
N ARG A 159 14.56 12.65 10.12
CA ARG A 159 15.99 12.25 10.14
C ARG A 159 16.87 13.35 9.55
N GLY A 160 16.42 14.00 8.48
CA GLY A 160 17.07 15.19 7.90
C GLY A 160 17.14 16.34 8.90
N ALA A 161 16.01 16.66 9.54
CA ALA A 161 15.90 17.72 10.54
C ALA A 161 16.87 17.51 11.71
N ASN A 162 16.99 16.30 12.24
CA ASN A 162 17.95 15.95 13.29
C ASN A 162 19.41 16.18 12.85
N LYS A 163 19.78 15.77 11.64
CA LYS A 163 21.12 16.04 11.09
C LYS A 163 21.41 17.54 10.94
N THR A 164 20.44 18.33 10.48
CA THR A 164 20.57 19.80 10.46
C THR A 164 20.66 20.40 11.85
N GLY A 165 19.92 19.88 12.83
CA GLY A 165 20.00 20.32 14.23
C GLY A 165 21.36 20.07 14.86
N GLU A 166 21.97 18.92 14.57
CA GLU A 166 23.34 18.59 14.98
C GLU A 166 24.37 19.50 14.29
N ALA A 167 24.22 19.75 12.98
CA ALA A 167 25.07 20.68 12.24
C ALA A 167 24.97 22.12 12.80
N LEU A 168 23.77 22.57 13.18
CA LEU A 168 23.54 23.87 13.83
C LEU A 168 24.19 23.95 15.22
N ARG A 169 24.06 22.92 16.05
CA ARG A 169 24.75 22.85 17.36
C ARG A 169 26.26 22.88 17.20
N SER A 170 26.79 22.08 16.28
CA SER A 170 28.21 22.05 15.90
C SER A 170 28.71 23.42 15.43
N GLY A 171 27.95 24.09 14.54
CA GLY A 171 28.25 25.43 14.06
C GLY A 171 28.25 26.48 15.19
N ARG A 172 27.31 26.38 16.14
CA ARG A 172 27.23 27.28 17.30
C ARG A 172 28.41 27.12 18.25
N LEU A 173 28.84 25.88 18.53
CA LEU A 173 30.04 25.60 19.33
C LEU A 173 31.31 26.11 18.64
N THR A 174 31.40 25.96 17.32
CA THR A 174 32.54 26.45 16.53
C THR A 174 32.59 27.99 16.53
N SER A 175 31.44 28.65 16.35
CA SER A 175 31.31 30.11 16.48
C SER A 175 31.72 30.62 17.87
N GLN A 176 31.29 29.95 18.94
CA GLN A 176 31.71 30.29 20.30
C GLN A 176 33.23 30.14 20.49
N ARG A 177 33.84 29.06 19.97
CA ARG A 177 35.30 28.88 20.02
C ARG A 177 36.05 29.99 19.28
N ILE A 178 35.55 30.41 18.11
CA ILE A 178 36.13 31.53 17.35
C ILE A 178 36.01 32.82 18.14
N ARG A 179 34.86 33.10 18.76
CA ARG A 179 34.65 34.30 19.58
C ARG A 179 35.57 34.34 20.79
N ILE A 180 35.68 33.24 21.55
CA ILE A 180 36.60 33.13 22.69
C ILE A 180 38.06 33.33 22.25
N ARG A 181 38.44 32.79 21.08
CA ARG A 181 39.79 32.98 20.54
C ARG A 181 40.04 34.43 20.14
N ALA A 182 39.07 35.08 19.50
CA ALA A 182 39.15 36.50 19.14
C ALA A 182 39.23 37.41 20.37
N ASP A 183 38.44 37.12 21.41
CA ASP A 183 38.48 37.88 22.67
C ASP A 183 39.83 37.69 23.39
N LYS A 184 40.40 36.48 23.38
CA LYS A 184 41.78 36.25 23.88
C LYS A 184 42.81 37.06 23.09
N HIS A 185 42.71 37.11 21.76
CA HIS A 185 43.62 37.92 20.94
C HIS A 185 43.49 39.41 21.23
N ARG A 186 42.26 39.93 21.38
CA ARG A 186 42.02 41.33 21.80
C ARG A 186 42.62 41.62 23.16
N PHE A 187 42.44 40.73 24.13
CA PHE A 187 43.03 40.89 25.46
C PHE A 187 44.56 40.92 25.39
N LEU A 188 45.17 40.00 24.64
CA LEU A 188 46.63 39.94 24.46
C LEU A 188 47.16 41.20 23.77
N MET A 189 46.47 41.69 22.74
CA MET A 189 46.85 42.90 22.01
C MET A 189 46.74 44.15 22.90
N ASN A 190 45.69 44.25 23.72
CA ASN A 190 45.54 45.33 24.70
C ASN A 190 46.59 45.27 25.81
N LEU A 191 46.96 44.06 26.26
CA LEU A 191 48.02 43.88 27.25
C LEU A 191 49.38 44.34 26.71
N LEU A 192 49.71 43.98 25.46
CA LEU A 192 50.93 44.40 24.80
C LEU A 192 50.98 45.92 24.60
N LEU A 193 49.88 46.53 24.14
CA LEU A 193 49.76 47.99 24.02
C LEU A 193 49.89 48.71 25.38
N GLY A 194 49.35 48.12 26.45
CA GLY A 194 49.50 48.66 27.81
C GLY A 194 50.92 48.60 28.32
N LEU A 195 51.63 47.50 28.03
CA LEU A 195 53.06 47.35 28.36
C LEU A 195 53.91 48.37 27.61
N ASP A 196 53.71 48.56 26.31
CA ASP A 196 54.44 49.56 25.52
C ASP A 196 54.18 51.00 26.02
N GLY A 197 52.94 51.31 26.40
CA GLY A 197 52.60 52.61 27.02
C GLY A 197 53.30 52.83 28.37
N SER A 198 53.41 51.79 29.20
CA SER A 198 54.11 51.87 30.48
C SER A 198 55.63 52.02 30.34
N LEU A 199 56.24 51.39 29.33
CA LEU A 199 57.67 51.51 29.05
C LEU A 199 58.04 52.94 28.61
N LEU A 200 57.18 53.59 27.83
CA LEU A 200 57.32 55.02 27.49
C LEU A 200 57.23 55.92 28.73
N ALA A 201 56.29 55.64 29.64
CA ALA A 201 56.13 56.40 30.88
C ALA A 201 57.34 56.26 31.82
N ILE A 202 57.86 55.04 32.01
CA ILE A 202 59.06 54.80 32.81
C ILE A 202 60.27 55.49 32.20
N GLY A 203 60.44 55.41 30.87
CA GLY A 203 61.51 56.11 30.17
C GLY A 203 61.45 57.62 30.36
N MET A 204 60.26 58.21 30.39
CA MET A 204 60.05 59.64 30.64
C MET A 204 60.41 60.02 32.08
N ILE A 205 60.00 59.20 33.06
CA ILE A 205 60.31 59.41 34.48
C ILE A 205 61.82 59.31 34.74
N VAL A 206 62.49 58.29 34.21
CA VAL A 206 63.95 58.11 34.35
C VAL A 206 64.70 59.30 33.72
N ARG A 207 64.25 59.78 32.56
CA ARG A 207 64.84 60.96 31.91
C ARG A 207 64.66 62.24 32.73
N LEU A 208 63.55 62.37 33.45
CA LEU A 208 63.28 63.50 34.34
C LEU A 208 64.20 63.45 35.59
N VAL A 209 64.31 62.28 36.21
CA VAL A 209 65.16 62.05 37.40
C VAL A 209 66.64 62.28 37.08
N LEU A 210 67.14 61.76 35.97
CA LEU A 210 68.52 62.00 35.53
C LEU A 210 68.81 63.48 35.25
N ARG A 211 67.80 64.26 34.88
CA ARG A 211 67.92 65.72 34.67
C ARG A 211 68.02 66.48 35.99
N PHE A 212 67.36 66.00 37.05
CA PHE A 212 67.41 66.59 38.38
C PHE A 212 68.71 66.30 39.12
N ILE A 213 69.33 65.13 38.90
CA ILE A 213 70.60 64.76 39.55
C ILE A 213 71.82 65.48 38.94
N LYS A 214 71.70 66.01 37.71
CA LYS A 214 72.75 66.77 37.01
C LYS A 214 72.69 68.29 37.23
N LYS A 215 71.79 68.79 38.08
CA LYS A 215 71.71 70.19 38.50
C LYS A 215 72.19 70.33 39.93
#